data_AF-A0AAV5M894-F1
#
_entry.id   AF-A0AAV5M894-F1
#
_cell.length_a   1.000
_cell.length_b   1.000
_cell.length_c   1.000
_cell.angle_alpha   90.00
_cell.angle_beta   90.00
_cell.angle_gamma   90.00
#
_symmetry.space_group_name_H-M   'P 1'
#
loop_
_entity.id
_entity.type
_entity.pdbx_description
1 polymer ?
#
loop_
_entity_poly.entity_id
_entity_poly.type
_entity_poly.pdbx_seq_one_letter_code
_entity_poly.pdbx_strand_id
1 'polypeptide(L)'
;MFNIYNPNTSTTSSEVPCSSDFCRQPGQCSSQGTCEYRVKYIDNDTSSGILVEDVLHLITDDDQAKPVNANITFGCGQVETGSSSDGGVPNGLFGLGMDNISVPSILAKKNLTSNSFSMCFGADAVGRISFGDKGSSDQGKTPFNTGKYPTYNVSITQVNVGGKVQNLEFSAIFDSGTSFTYLNDPAYTHISESFNKRASARRNTSNPDLLFEYCYNLRANQTNVTYPVVNLTMQGGDTFYVNNPIVVLINEQGEAVIYCLAIIKSDDVNIIGREFLYTINLLVRTCFFID
;
A
#
# COMPACT_ATOMS: atom_id res chain seq x y z
N MET A 1 -17.45 1.38 -16.02
CA MET A 1 -16.24 2.16 -16.35
C MET A 1 -16.35 3.46 -15.57
N PHE A 2 -15.41 3.77 -14.67
CA PHE A 2 -15.41 5.03 -13.94
C PHE A 2 -14.88 6.14 -14.86
N ASN A 3 -15.48 7.33 -14.80
CA ASN A 3 -15.08 8.47 -15.62
C ASN A 3 -13.86 9.15 -15.00
N ILE A 4 -12.93 9.61 -15.85
CA ILE A 4 -11.81 10.46 -15.42
C ILE A 4 -12.37 11.78 -14.87
N TYR A 5 -11.83 12.23 -13.74
CA TYR A 5 -12.20 13.50 -13.15
C TYR A 5 -11.89 14.67 -14.09
N ASN A 6 -12.87 15.57 -14.29
CA ASN A 6 -12.71 16.77 -15.09
C ASN A 6 -13.16 18.01 -14.30
N PRO A 7 -12.23 18.89 -13.89
CA PRO A 7 -12.53 20.13 -13.16
C PRO A 7 -13.64 20.97 -13.81
N ASN A 8 -13.70 21.03 -15.15
CA ASN A 8 -14.66 21.85 -15.88
C ASN A 8 -16.11 21.37 -15.77
N THR A 9 -16.31 20.13 -15.32
CA THR A 9 -17.64 19.53 -15.16
C THR A 9 -18.17 19.63 -13.73
N SER A 10 -17.33 20.05 -12.79
CA SER A 10 -17.69 20.24 -11.39
C SER A 10 -17.97 21.71 -11.12
N THR A 11 -19.13 22.01 -10.53
CA THR A 11 -19.49 23.38 -10.13
C THR A 11 -18.81 23.80 -8.81
N THR A 12 -18.20 22.86 -8.10
CA THR A 12 -17.49 23.09 -6.83
C THR A 12 -15.98 23.04 -6.97
N SER A 13 -15.46 22.62 -8.13
CA SER A 13 -14.02 22.60 -8.40
C SER A 13 -13.45 24.00 -8.51
N SER A 14 -12.30 24.21 -7.86
CA SER A 14 -11.50 25.44 -7.98
C SER A 14 -10.02 25.14 -8.02
N GLU A 15 -9.27 25.89 -8.82
CA GLU A 15 -7.80 25.83 -8.81
C GLU A 15 -7.22 26.40 -7.51
N VAL A 16 -6.18 25.77 -6.98
CA VAL A 16 -5.52 26.24 -5.77
C VAL A 16 -4.58 27.39 -6.11
N PRO A 17 -4.71 28.58 -5.49
CA PRO A 17 -3.82 29.69 -5.76
C PRO A 17 -2.45 29.50 -5.10
N CYS A 18 -1.41 30.14 -5.63
CA CYS A 18 -0.05 30.07 -5.08
C CYS A 18 0.08 30.65 -3.66
N SER A 19 -0.88 31.46 -3.21
CA SER A 19 -0.93 31.95 -1.82
C SER A 19 -1.42 30.90 -0.81
N SER A 20 -1.91 29.75 -1.29
CA SER A 20 -2.40 28.67 -0.43
C SER A 20 -1.30 28.07 0.44
N ASP A 21 -1.68 27.66 1.64
CA ASP A 21 -0.79 26.92 2.55
C ASP A 21 -0.35 25.56 1.98
N PHE A 22 -1.09 25.02 1.02
CA PHE A 22 -0.73 23.80 0.31
C PHE A 22 0.28 24.05 -0.83
N CYS A 23 0.52 25.32 -1.20
CA CYS A 23 1.41 25.72 -2.28
C CYS A 23 2.75 26.29 -1.79
N ARG A 24 3.48 25.53 -0.98
CA ARG A 24 4.66 26.05 -0.26
C ARG A 24 6.01 25.58 -0.79
N GLN A 25 6.08 24.69 -1.78
CA GLN A 25 7.39 24.32 -2.31
C GLN A 25 7.91 25.38 -3.30
N PRO A 26 9.21 25.70 -3.29
CA PRO A 26 9.80 26.60 -4.26
C PRO A 26 9.55 26.14 -5.70
N GLY A 27 9.11 27.05 -6.57
CA GLY A 27 8.93 26.79 -8.00
C GLY A 27 7.63 26.07 -8.39
N GLN A 28 6.67 25.95 -7.47
CA GLN A 28 5.34 25.35 -7.72
C GLN A 28 4.28 26.35 -8.20
N CYS A 29 4.65 27.57 -8.58
CA CYS A 29 3.67 28.55 -9.03
C CYS A 29 3.74 28.71 -10.54
N SER A 30 2.62 28.45 -11.21
CA SER A 30 2.49 28.72 -12.64
C SER A 30 2.53 30.22 -12.90
N SER A 31 2.79 30.61 -14.16
CA SER A 31 2.72 32.02 -14.58
C SER A 31 1.32 32.62 -14.42
N GLN A 32 0.28 31.78 -14.30
CA GLN A 32 -1.11 32.18 -14.11
C GLN A 32 -1.51 32.27 -12.63
N GLY A 33 -0.60 31.99 -11.69
CA GLY A 33 -0.87 32.05 -10.25
C GLY A 33 -1.53 30.81 -9.67
N THR A 34 -1.53 29.70 -10.43
CA THR A 34 -2.05 28.40 -10.01
C THR A 34 -0.94 27.54 -9.41
N CYS A 35 -1.27 26.80 -8.36
CA CYS A 35 -0.33 25.91 -7.72
C CYS A 35 -0.13 24.63 -8.54
N GLU A 36 1.09 24.41 -8.99
CA GLU A 36 1.55 23.20 -9.64
C GLU A 36 2.07 22.20 -8.61
N TYR A 37 1.89 20.91 -8.89
CA TYR A 37 2.48 19.84 -8.10
C TYR A 37 3.34 18.94 -8.98
N ARG A 38 4.33 18.33 -8.33
CA ARG A 38 5.11 17.23 -8.90
C ARG A 38 5.40 16.23 -7.81
N VAL A 39 5.06 14.98 -8.04
CA VAL A 39 5.37 13.85 -7.18
C VAL A 39 6.32 12.93 -7.95
N LYS A 40 7.32 12.42 -7.24
CA LYS A 40 8.21 11.36 -7.72
C LYS A 40 8.08 10.16 -6.77
N TYR A 41 7.74 9.01 -7.33
CA TYR A 41 7.61 7.75 -6.60
C TYR A 41 8.96 7.03 -6.51
N ILE A 42 9.03 6.01 -5.64
CA ILE A 42 10.26 5.27 -5.33
C ILE A 42 10.77 4.51 -6.58
N ASP A 43 9.85 4.02 -7.41
CA ASP A 43 10.13 3.37 -8.71
C ASP A 43 10.56 4.36 -9.81
N ASN A 44 10.67 5.65 -9.50
CA ASN A 44 10.91 6.77 -10.41
C ASN A 44 9.74 7.14 -11.33
N ASP A 45 8.53 6.60 -11.12
CA ASP A 45 7.35 7.16 -11.74
C ASP A 45 7.15 8.60 -11.27
N THR A 46 6.62 9.46 -12.15
CA THR A 46 6.34 10.85 -11.82
C THR A 46 4.95 11.24 -12.26
N SER A 47 4.31 12.06 -11.42
CA SER A 47 3.02 12.70 -11.70
C SER A 47 3.21 14.20 -11.54
N SER A 48 2.70 14.97 -12.49
CA SER A 48 2.68 16.43 -12.38
C SER A 48 1.44 17.04 -13.02
N GLY A 49 1.05 18.19 -12.50
CA GLY A 49 -0.13 18.93 -12.92
C GLY A 49 -0.41 20.07 -11.96
N ILE A 50 -1.68 20.40 -11.76
CA ILE A 50 -2.11 21.48 -10.86
C ILE A 50 -2.85 20.93 -9.65
N LEU A 51 -2.77 21.64 -8.53
CA LEU A 51 -3.61 21.37 -7.38
C LEU A 51 -5.00 21.97 -7.59
N VAL A 52 -6.01 21.17 -7.30
CA VAL A 52 -7.42 21.56 -7.33
C VAL A 52 -8.04 21.27 -5.97
N GLU A 53 -9.02 22.07 -5.61
CA GLU A 53 -9.94 21.79 -4.52
C GLU A 53 -11.29 21.39 -5.09
N ASP A 54 -11.84 20.28 -4.59
CA ASP A 54 -13.22 19.87 -4.89
C ASP A 54 -13.78 19.01 -3.74
N VAL A 55 -15.03 18.60 -3.86
CA VAL A 55 -15.76 17.85 -2.83
C VAL A 55 -15.52 16.35 -2.98
N LEU A 56 -14.94 15.74 -1.96
CA LEU A 56 -14.97 14.30 -1.75
C LEU A 56 -16.28 13.92 -1.04
N HIS A 57 -17.07 13.08 -1.70
CA HIS A 57 -18.31 12.54 -1.14
C HIS A 57 -18.02 11.24 -0.38
N LEU A 58 -18.34 11.24 0.90
CA LEU A 58 -18.17 10.12 1.82
C LEU A 58 -19.52 9.78 2.47
N ILE A 59 -19.54 8.67 3.21
CA ILE A 59 -20.65 8.29 4.09
C ILE A 59 -20.12 8.02 5.49
N THR A 60 -20.94 8.20 6.51
CA THR A 60 -20.61 7.77 7.88
C THR A 60 -20.50 6.26 7.95
N ASP A 61 -19.57 5.78 8.78
CA ASP A 61 -19.41 4.37 9.12
C ASP A 61 -20.32 4.00 10.31
N ASP A 62 -21.62 4.20 10.13
CA ASP A 62 -22.67 3.84 11.09
C ASP A 62 -23.91 3.31 10.36
N ASP A 63 -24.87 2.79 11.11
CA ASP A 63 -26.11 2.23 10.56
C ASP A 63 -26.93 3.24 9.74
N GLN A 64 -26.63 4.54 9.85
CA GLN A 64 -27.35 5.61 9.16
C GLN A 64 -26.72 5.97 7.81
N ALA A 65 -25.46 5.61 7.57
CA ALA A 65 -24.73 5.83 6.31
C ALA A 65 -24.93 7.25 5.73
N LYS A 66 -24.86 8.27 6.61
CA LYS A 66 -25.17 9.66 6.26
C LYS A 66 -24.14 10.21 5.28
N PRO A 67 -24.58 10.94 4.23
CA PRO A 67 -23.66 11.64 3.35
C PRO A 67 -22.80 12.67 4.11
N VAL A 68 -21.51 12.67 3.82
CA VAL A 68 -20.52 13.65 4.31
C VAL A 68 -19.79 14.22 3.12
N ASN A 69 -19.87 15.55 2.95
CA ASN A 69 -19.15 16.26 1.90
C ASN A 69 -17.91 16.90 2.51
N ALA A 70 -16.73 16.55 1.99
CA ALA A 70 -15.46 17.08 2.46
C ALA A 70 -14.72 17.77 1.31
N ASN A 71 -14.53 19.08 1.40
CA ASN A 71 -13.64 19.77 0.45
C ASN A 71 -12.21 19.31 0.70
N ILE A 72 -11.60 18.69 -0.29
CA ILE A 72 -10.22 18.20 -0.27
C ILE A 72 -9.39 18.90 -1.33
N THR A 73 -8.09 18.97 -1.10
CA THR A 73 -7.12 19.40 -2.09
C THR A 73 -6.42 18.17 -2.66
N PHE A 74 -6.34 18.05 -3.98
CA PHE A 74 -5.66 16.94 -4.65
C PHE A 74 -5.04 17.38 -5.97
N GLY A 75 -4.16 16.54 -6.51
CA GLY A 75 -3.53 16.78 -7.80
C GLY A 75 -4.43 16.39 -8.96
N CYS A 76 -4.67 17.31 -9.88
CA CYS A 76 -5.21 17.01 -11.20
C CYS A 76 -4.04 16.70 -12.15
N GLY A 77 -3.72 15.41 -12.31
CA GLY A 77 -2.61 14.94 -13.13
C GLY A 77 -2.75 15.31 -14.59
N GLN A 78 -1.67 15.82 -15.18
CA GLN A 78 -1.60 16.24 -16.58
C GLN A 78 -0.49 15.51 -17.33
N VAL A 79 0.62 15.23 -16.63
CA VAL A 79 1.77 14.51 -17.18
C VAL A 79 2.15 13.42 -16.20
N GLU A 80 2.05 12.19 -16.68
CA GLU A 80 2.41 10.96 -15.96
C GLU A 80 3.53 10.25 -16.71
N THR A 81 4.46 9.63 -16.00
CA THR A 81 5.55 8.83 -16.59
C THR A 81 5.63 7.46 -15.95
N GLY A 82 6.06 6.47 -16.74
CA GLY A 82 6.35 5.11 -16.24
C GLY A 82 5.11 4.23 -16.22
N SER A 83 4.98 3.37 -15.20
CA SER A 83 3.87 2.40 -15.13
C SER A 83 2.49 3.07 -15.06
N SER A 84 2.45 4.28 -14.50
CA SER A 84 1.26 5.12 -14.40
C SER A 84 0.73 5.57 -15.78
N SER A 85 1.61 5.76 -16.78
CA SER A 85 1.21 6.10 -18.16
C SER A 85 0.72 4.90 -18.98
N ASP A 86 1.05 3.67 -18.57
CA ASP A 86 0.69 2.44 -19.27
C ASP A 86 -0.66 1.84 -18.79
N GLY A 87 -1.50 2.68 -18.17
CA GLY A 87 -2.83 2.27 -17.68
C GLY A 87 -2.82 1.59 -16.31
N GLY A 88 -1.70 1.62 -15.58
CA GLY A 88 -1.60 1.10 -14.20
C GLY A 88 -2.49 1.86 -13.21
N VAL A 89 -2.89 3.09 -13.53
CA VAL A 89 -3.72 3.95 -12.69
C VAL A 89 -4.82 4.63 -13.52
N PRO A 90 -5.91 3.92 -13.88
CA PRO A 90 -6.83 4.37 -14.92
C PRO A 90 -7.62 5.65 -14.58
N ASN A 91 -7.73 6.03 -13.29
CA ASN A 91 -8.46 7.24 -12.85
C ASN A 91 -7.78 8.00 -11.69
N GLY A 92 -6.46 7.82 -11.51
CA GLY A 92 -5.69 8.47 -10.46
C GLY A 92 -5.45 7.63 -9.20
N LEU A 93 -4.60 8.17 -8.32
CA LEU A 93 -4.17 7.56 -7.06
C LEU A 93 -4.80 8.27 -5.88
N PHE A 94 -5.33 7.50 -4.92
CA PHE A 94 -5.89 8.06 -3.70
C PHE A 94 -4.80 8.22 -2.63
N GLY A 95 -4.35 9.45 -2.42
CA GLY A 95 -3.22 9.76 -1.54
C GLY A 95 -3.53 9.58 -0.05
N LEU A 96 -2.94 8.55 0.55
CA LEU A 96 -3.03 8.24 1.98
C LEU A 96 -1.74 8.55 2.74
N GLY A 97 -0.84 9.37 2.19
CA GLY A 97 0.46 9.68 2.82
C GLY A 97 0.36 10.41 4.17
N MET A 98 1.49 10.63 4.83
CA MET A 98 1.56 11.30 6.14
C MET A 98 1.53 12.84 6.04
N ASP A 99 1.61 13.41 4.84
CA ASP A 99 1.66 14.85 4.63
C ASP A 99 0.31 15.53 4.90
N ASN A 100 0.35 16.84 5.19
CA ASN A 100 -0.84 17.64 5.50
C ASN A 100 -1.87 17.72 4.35
N ILE A 101 -1.43 17.48 3.11
CA ILE A 101 -2.30 17.47 1.92
C ILE A 101 -3.00 16.11 1.72
N SER A 102 -2.61 15.07 2.45
CA SER A 102 -3.25 13.77 2.33
C SER A 102 -4.70 13.83 2.83
N VAL A 103 -5.55 12.96 2.27
CA VAL A 103 -6.96 12.92 2.65
C VAL A 103 -7.18 12.74 4.16
N PRO A 104 -6.55 11.77 4.86
CA PRO A 104 -6.77 11.64 6.31
C PRO A 104 -6.38 12.90 7.09
N SER A 105 -5.28 13.58 6.70
CA SER A 105 -4.84 14.83 7.32
C SER A 105 -5.85 15.96 7.11
N ILE A 106 -6.39 16.12 5.89
CA ILE A 106 -7.38 17.14 5.56
C ILE A 106 -8.68 16.91 6.34
N LEU A 107 -9.18 15.66 6.37
CA LEU A 107 -10.40 15.31 7.09
C LEU A 107 -10.25 15.59 8.60
N ALA A 108 -9.09 15.27 9.17
CA ALA A 108 -8.80 15.55 10.56
C ALA A 108 -8.69 17.05 10.86
N LYS A 109 -8.00 17.83 10.01
CA LYS A 109 -7.87 19.29 10.15
C LYS A 109 -9.23 20.01 10.08
N LYS A 110 -10.19 19.43 9.35
CA LYS A 110 -11.57 19.91 9.26
C LYS A 110 -12.47 19.41 10.39
N ASN A 111 -11.93 18.69 11.38
CA ASN A 111 -12.66 18.08 12.48
C ASN A 111 -13.78 17.11 12.03
N LEU A 112 -13.64 16.50 10.85
CA LEU A 112 -14.61 15.51 10.36
C LEU A 112 -14.34 14.13 10.98
N THR A 113 -13.06 13.79 11.17
CA THR A 113 -12.61 12.50 11.70
C THR A 113 -11.36 12.68 12.55
N SER A 114 -10.91 11.61 13.23
CA SER A 114 -9.53 11.59 13.78
C SER A 114 -8.49 11.47 12.66
N ASN A 115 -7.24 11.85 12.93
CA ASN A 115 -6.12 11.65 11.99
C ASN A 115 -5.65 10.19 12.02
N SER A 116 -6.48 9.34 11.45
CA SER A 116 -6.28 7.91 11.35
C SER A 116 -7.16 7.38 10.24
N PHE A 117 -6.84 6.20 9.74
CA PHE A 117 -7.70 5.47 8.83
C PHE A 117 -7.41 3.97 8.94
N SER A 118 -8.36 3.16 8.52
CA SER A 118 -8.14 1.73 8.31
C SER A 118 -8.43 1.34 6.88
N MET A 119 -7.79 0.25 6.46
CA MET A 119 -7.99 -0.39 5.17
C MET A 119 -8.25 -1.88 5.39
N CYS A 120 -9.31 -2.39 4.78
CA CYS A 120 -9.64 -3.80 4.73
C CYS A 120 -9.65 -4.25 3.28
N PHE A 121 -8.79 -5.21 2.93
CA PHE A 121 -8.78 -5.85 1.61
C PHE A 121 -9.62 -7.12 1.66
N GLY A 122 -10.78 -7.11 1.01
CA GLY A 122 -11.67 -8.27 0.94
C GLY A 122 -11.37 -9.20 -0.25
N ALA A 123 -11.81 -10.45 -0.12
CA ALA A 123 -11.50 -11.55 -1.01
C ALA A 123 -12.05 -11.41 -2.45
N ASP A 124 -13.13 -10.63 -2.63
CA ASP A 124 -13.86 -10.47 -3.91
C ASP A 124 -13.61 -9.10 -4.57
N ALA A 125 -12.41 -8.53 -4.37
CA ALA A 125 -12.06 -7.16 -4.79
C ALA A 125 -12.94 -6.04 -4.19
N VAL A 126 -13.79 -6.37 -3.21
CA VAL A 126 -14.51 -5.41 -2.39
C VAL A 126 -13.73 -5.20 -1.10
N GLY A 127 -13.15 -4.02 -0.96
CA GLY A 127 -12.48 -3.58 0.26
C GLY A 127 -13.21 -2.41 0.91
N ARG A 128 -12.66 -1.93 2.01
CA ARG A 128 -13.13 -0.73 2.70
C ARG A 128 -11.98 0.13 3.14
N ILE A 129 -12.16 1.45 3.05
CA ILE A 129 -11.33 2.45 3.73
C ILE A 129 -12.25 3.22 4.68
N SER A 130 -11.88 3.28 5.96
CA SER A 130 -12.62 4.02 6.99
C SER A 130 -11.71 5.10 7.58
N PHE A 131 -12.06 6.37 7.40
CA PHE A 131 -11.33 7.50 7.98
C PHE A 131 -11.78 7.77 9.42
N GLY A 132 -10.83 8.10 10.29
CA GLY A 132 -11.05 8.28 11.72
C GLY A 132 -11.12 7.00 12.54
N ASP A 133 -10.97 5.84 11.91
CA ASP A 133 -10.98 4.57 12.63
C ASP A 133 -9.88 4.55 13.70
N LYS A 134 -10.21 4.02 14.87
CA LYS A 134 -9.31 3.86 16.01
C LYS A 134 -9.13 2.39 16.36
N GLY A 135 -9.56 1.47 15.52
CA GLY A 135 -9.50 0.03 15.72
C GLY A 135 -10.05 -0.42 17.06
N SER A 136 -9.70 -1.64 17.42
CA SER A 136 -10.08 -2.25 18.69
C SER A 136 -8.91 -2.31 19.67
N SER A 137 -9.20 -2.60 20.93
CA SER A 137 -8.18 -2.69 21.98
C SER A 137 -7.28 -3.92 21.86
N ASP A 138 -7.77 -4.98 21.23
CA ASP A 138 -7.13 -6.28 21.02
C ASP A 138 -6.29 -6.36 19.73
N GLN A 139 -6.33 -5.31 18.89
CA GLN A 139 -5.51 -5.25 17.69
C GLN A 139 -4.03 -5.02 18.04
N GLY A 140 -3.15 -5.84 17.45
CA GLY A 140 -1.71 -5.68 17.55
C GLY A 140 -1.22 -4.36 16.98
N LYS A 141 -0.13 -3.81 17.53
CA LYS A 141 0.38 -2.48 17.23
C LYS A 141 1.90 -2.51 17.07
N THR A 142 2.38 -1.65 16.21
CA THR A 142 3.80 -1.35 16.05
C THR A 142 3.96 0.15 15.87
N PRO A 143 4.98 0.78 16.48
CA PRO A 143 5.26 2.17 16.22
C PRO A 143 5.78 2.34 14.78
N PHE A 144 5.44 3.47 14.16
CA PHE A 144 6.16 3.91 12.98
C PHE A 144 7.59 4.26 13.35
N ASN A 145 8.53 3.99 12.45
CA ASN A 145 9.90 4.43 12.60
C ASN A 145 10.23 5.55 11.60
N THR A 146 11.27 6.32 11.90
CA THR A 146 11.73 7.41 11.03
C THR A 146 12.54 6.80 9.88
N GLY A 147 11.89 6.60 8.73
CA GLY A 147 12.55 6.16 7.52
C GLY A 147 13.19 7.29 6.72
N LYS A 148 13.83 6.93 5.59
CA LYS A 148 14.38 7.89 4.61
C LYS A 148 13.29 8.73 3.93
N TYR A 149 12.09 8.17 3.81
CA TYR A 149 10.94 8.80 3.17
C TYR A 149 9.80 8.96 4.20
N PRO A 150 8.93 9.98 4.08
CA PRO A 150 7.77 10.19 4.96
C PRO A 150 6.64 9.19 4.64
N THR A 151 6.95 7.90 4.76
CA THR A 151 6.07 6.77 4.44
C THR A 151 5.77 5.96 5.70
N TYR A 152 4.84 5.01 5.61
CA TYR A 152 4.47 4.09 6.68
C TYR A 152 5.54 3.02 6.92
N ASN A 153 6.70 3.46 7.43
CA ASN A 153 7.80 2.57 7.79
C ASN A 153 7.57 1.96 9.18
N VAL A 154 7.85 0.67 9.28
CA VAL A 154 7.84 -0.07 10.55
C VAL A 154 9.10 -0.91 10.68
N SER A 155 9.42 -1.29 11.92
CA SER A 155 10.53 -2.18 12.22
C SER A 155 10.04 -3.61 12.44
N ILE A 156 10.69 -4.57 11.80
CA ILE A 156 10.57 -6.01 12.04
C ILE A 156 11.76 -6.43 12.90
N THR A 157 11.53 -7.24 13.92
CA THR A 157 12.56 -7.71 14.87
C THR A 157 12.88 -9.20 14.70
N GLN A 158 11.87 -10.00 14.33
CA GLN A 158 12.02 -11.44 14.12
C GLN A 158 11.21 -11.90 12.92
N VAL A 159 11.68 -12.98 12.31
CA VAL A 159 11.00 -13.65 11.21
C VAL A 159 10.76 -15.10 11.58
N ASN A 160 9.55 -15.59 11.36
CA ASN A 160 9.17 -16.98 11.54
C ASN A 160 8.87 -17.60 10.17
N VAL A 161 9.64 -18.60 9.76
CA VAL A 161 9.36 -19.37 8.55
C VAL A 161 9.17 -20.85 8.90
N GLY A 162 7.97 -21.37 8.65
CA GLY A 162 7.58 -22.75 8.93
C GLY A 162 7.86 -23.18 10.38
N GLY A 163 7.56 -22.30 11.34
CA GLY A 163 7.70 -22.55 12.78
C GLY A 163 9.08 -22.26 13.37
N LYS A 164 10.08 -21.89 12.56
CA LYS A 164 11.40 -21.50 13.06
C LYS A 164 11.51 -19.99 13.11
N VAL A 165 11.61 -19.45 14.33
CA VAL A 165 11.85 -18.04 14.60
C VAL A 165 13.35 -17.73 14.52
N GLN A 166 13.69 -16.62 13.87
CA GLN A 166 15.04 -16.08 13.79
C GLN A 166 15.01 -14.59 14.11
N ASN A 167 15.96 -14.13 14.93
CA ASN A 167 16.21 -12.70 15.12
C ASN A 167 16.82 -12.15 13.84
N LEU A 168 16.11 -11.22 13.22
CA LEU A 168 16.46 -10.63 11.94
C LEU A 168 15.76 -9.27 11.88
N GLU A 169 16.53 -8.21 12.10
CA GLU A 169 16.00 -6.86 12.18
C GLU A 169 16.08 -6.17 10.82
N PHE A 170 14.97 -5.60 10.37
CA PHE A 170 14.93 -4.75 9.18
C PHE A 170 13.74 -3.78 9.25
N SER A 171 13.82 -2.68 8.52
CA SER A 171 12.68 -1.76 8.34
C SER A 171 12.01 -2.03 7.01
N ALA A 172 10.68 -1.90 6.95
CA ALA A 172 9.91 -2.02 5.71
C ALA A 172 8.79 -0.99 5.64
N ILE A 173 8.47 -0.58 4.41
CA ILE A 173 7.34 0.30 4.09
C ILE A 173 6.11 -0.56 3.88
N PHE A 174 5.01 -0.26 4.56
CA PHE A 174 3.69 -0.78 4.17
C PHE A 174 3.18 0.03 2.99
N ASP A 175 2.99 -0.62 1.84
CA ASP A 175 2.57 0.04 0.62
C ASP A 175 1.44 -0.73 -0.07
N SER A 176 0.25 -0.12 -0.08
CA SER A 176 -0.92 -0.65 -0.78
C SER A 176 -0.87 -0.44 -2.30
N GLY A 177 -0.02 0.47 -2.79
CA GLY A 177 0.19 0.74 -4.22
C GLY A 177 1.05 -0.33 -4.90
N THR A 178 1.92 -1.00 -4.14
CA THR A 178 2.77 -2.07 -4.65
C THR A 178 2.06 -3.42 -4.57
N SER A 179 2.04 -4.17 -5.68
CA SER A 179 1.35 -5.46 -5.76
C SER A 179 1.98 -6.54 -4.87
N PHE A 180 3.31 -6.66 -4.90
CA PHE A 180 4.06 -7.73 -4.22
C PHE A 180 5.03 -7.19 -3.18
N THR A 181 5.56 -8.09 -2.35
CA THR A 181 6.55 -7.74 -1.33
C THR A 181 7.95 -7.72 -1.92
N TYR A 182 8.70 -6.65 -1.66
CA TYR A 182 10.08 -6.48 -2.10
C TYR A 182 10.99 -6.44 -0.89
N LEU A 183 12.07 -7.21 -0.88
CA LEU A 183 12.96 -7.30 0.29
C LEU A 183 14.42 -7.21 -0.12
N ASN A 184 15.19 -6.48 0.66
CA ASN A 184 16.64 -6.43 0.59
C ASN A 184 17.26 -7.59 1.37
N ASP A 185 18.52 -7.88 1.06
CA ASP A 185 19.31 -8.76 1.91
C ASP A 185 19.68 -8.07 3.24
N PRO A 186 19.75 -8.81 4.36
CA PRO A 186 19.66 -10.27 4.46
C PRO A 186 18.23 -10.86 4.54
N ALA A 187 17.18 -10.03 4.56
CA ALA A 187 15.82 -10.51 4.79
C ALA A 187 15.27 -11.37 3.64
N TYR A 188 15.51 -10.95 2.39
CA TYR A 188 15.13 -11.72 1.21
C TYR A 188 15.76 -13.12 1.22
N THR A 189 17.09 -13.23 1.28
CA THR A 189 17.77 -14.55 1.33
C THR A 189 17.29 -15.39 2.50
N HIS A 190 17.13 -14.80 3.69
CA HIS A 190 16.72 -15.56 4.87
C HIS A 190 15.33 -16.18 4.72
N ILE A 191 14.34 -15.39 4.31
CA ILE A 191 12.95 -15.84 4.15
C ILE A 191 12.87 -16.88 3.04
N SER A 192 13.42 -16.56 1.87
CA SER A 192 13.33 -17.40 0.68
C SER A 192 13.99 -18.77 0.85
N GLU A 193 15.21 -18.81 1.37
CA GLU A 193 15.90 -20.08 1.63
C GLU A 193 15.23 -20.88 2.74
N SER A 194 14.77 -20.22 3.81
CA SER A 194 14.09 -20.89 4.93
C SER A 194 12.75 -21.48 4.50
N PHE A 195 12.06 -20.81 3.59
CA PHE A 195 10.83 -21.29 2.96
C PHE A 195 11.14 -22.49 2.07
N ASN A 196 12.14 -22.39 1.18
CA ASN A 196 12.54 -23.48 0.29
C ASN A 196 12.97 -24.75 1.04
N LYS A 197 13.72 -24.60 2.14
CA LYS A 197 14.15 -25.73 3.00
C LYS A 197 12.96 -26.48 3.62
N ARG A 198 11.77 -25.86 3.69
CA ARG A 198 10.57 -26.41 4.33
C ARG A 198 9.43 -26.70 3.36
N ALA A 199 9.53 -26.24 2.11
CA ALA A 199 8.56 -26.52 1.09
C ALA A 199 8.55 -28.03 0.81
N SER A 200 7.36 -28.63 0.77
CA SER A 200 7.18 -30.05 0.47
C SER A 200 7.18 -30.34 -1.03
N ALA A 201 6.84 -29.34 -1.84
CA ALA A 201 6.81 -29.43 -3.29
C ALA A 201 8.21 -29.29 -3.90
N ARG A 202 8.41 -29.85 -5.09
CA ARG A 202 9.69 -29.79 -5.80
C ARG A 202 9.90 -28.38 -6.36
N ARG A 203 11.03 -27.74 -6.01
CA ARG A 203 11.41 -26.43 -6.57
C ARG A 203 11.45 -26.52 -8.11
N ASN A 204 10.79 -25.58 -8.76
CA ASN A 204 10.86 -25.36 -10.19
C ASN A 204 12.05 -24.44 -10.47
N THR A 205 13.03 -24.93 -11.22
CA THR A 205 14.22 -24.19 -11.63
C THR A 205 14.32 -24.04 -13.15
N SER A 206 13.25 -24.42 -13.87
CA SER A 206 13.27 -24.60 -15.32
C SER A 206 12.67 -23.43 -16.09
N ASN A 207 12.00 -22.50 -15.41
CA ASN A 207 11.35 -21.36 -16.04
C ASN A 207 12.00 -20.03 -15.59
N PRO A 208 12.91 -19.46 -16.39
CA PRO A 208 13.57 -18.20 -16.06
C PRO A 208 12.64 -16.98 -16.20
N ASP A 209 11.47 -17.13 -16.85
CA ASP A 209 10.54 -16.03 -17.09
C ASP A 209 9.57 -15.78 -15.92
N LEU A 210 9.63 -16.61 -14.87
CA LEU A 210 8.82 -16.40 -13.68
C LEU A 210 9.34 -15.21 -12.87
N LEU A 211 8.44 -14.30 -12.53
CA LEU A 211 8.74 -13.12 -11.71
C LEU A 211 9.35 -13.47 -10.34
N PHE A 212 8.98 -14.62 -9.78
CA PHE A 212 9.42 -15.07 -8.46
C PHE A 212 10.49 -16.15 -8.56
N GLU A 213 11.57 -16.01 -7.78
CA GLU A 213 12.72 -16.93 -7.82
C GLU A 213 12.44 -18.29 -7.15
N TYR A 214 11.47 -18.32 -6.24
CA TYR A 214 11.15 -19.50 -5.41
C TYR A 214 9.77 -20.04 -5.74
N CYS A 215 9.70 -20.80 -6.84
CA CYS A 215 8.50 -21.48 -7.33
C CYS A 215 8.59 -23.00 -7.19
N TYR A 216 7.45 -23.66 -7.10
CA TYR A 216 7.34 -25.10 -6.85
C TYR A 216 6.22 -25.72 -7.69
N ASN A 217 6.47 -26.90 -8.23
CA ASN A 217 5.50 -27.62 -9.05
C ASN A 217 4.44 -28.30 -8.17
N LEU A 218 3.18 -28.08 -8.52
CA LEU A 218 2.05 -28.81 -7.94
C LEU A 218 1.89 -30.16 -8.66
N ARG A 219 1.35 -31.14 -7.94
CA ARG A 219 1.00 -32.44 -8.55
C ARG A 219 -0.28 -32.29 -9.36
N ALA A 220 -0.42 -33.11 -10.40
CA ALA A 220 -1.69 -33.20 -11.13
C ALA A 220 -2.85 -33.47 -10.16
N ASN A 221 -3.96 -32.74 -10.32
CA ASN A 221 -5.15 -32.81 -9.47
C ASN A 221 -4.94 -32.41 -7.99
N GLN A 222 -3.85 -31.71 -7.65
CA GLN A 222 -3.66 -31.19 -6.31
C GLN A 222 -4.58 -29.99 -6.06
N THR A 223 -5.61 -30.17 -5.22
CA THR A 223 -6.58 -29.13 -4.88
C THR A 223 -6.15 -28.24 -3.72
N ASN A 224 -5.33 -28.75 -2.80
CA ASN A 224 -4.83 -28.01 -1.64
C ASN A 224 -3.33 -27.73 -1.77
N VAL A 225 -2.96 -26.45 -1.71
CA VAL A 225 -1.56 -26.01 -1.69
C VAL A 225 -1.10 -25.88 -0.23
N THR A 226 -0.13 -26.69 0.17
CA THR A 226 0.51 -26.57 1.49
C THR A 226 1.83 -25.84 1.35
N TYR A 227 2.03 -24.79 2.15
CA TYR A 227 3.26 -24.00 2.14
C TYR A 227 3.71 -23.67 3.58
N PRO A 228 5.02 -23.41 3.78
CA PRO A 228 5.51 -22.92 5.06
C PRO A 228 4.87 -21.59 5.45
N VAL A 229 4.42 -21.46 6.70
CA VAL A 229 3.94 -20.19 7.24
C VAL A 229 5.06 -19.14 7.23
N VAL A 230 4.71 -17.88 7.02
CA VAL A 230 5.62 -16.74 7.16
C VAL A 230 4.96 -15.73 8.09
N ASN A 231 5.59 -15.40 9.21
CA ASN A 231 5.12 -14.36 10.11
C ASN A 231 6.26 -13.41 10.46
N LEU A 232 5.92 -12.14 10.68
CA LEU A 232 6.88 -11.09 11.02
C LEU A 232 6.56 -10.58 12.41
N THR A 233 7.51 -10.64 13.34
CA THR A 233 7.36 -10.01 14.65
C THR A 233 7.79 -8.56 14.53
N MET A 234 6.88 -7.65 14.84
CA MET A 234 7.08 -6.22 14.73
C MET A 234 7.75 -5.65 15.99
N GLN A 235 8.30 -4.46 15.89
CA GLN A 235 8.72 -3.70 17.07
C GLN A 235 7.52 -3.49 18.01
N GLY A 236 7.71 -3.76 19.30
CA GLY A 236 6.63 -3.85 20.28
C GLY A 236 6.20 -5.28 20.60
N GLY A 237 6.59 -6.26 19.79
CA GLY A 237 6.41 -7.69 20.06
C GLY A 237 5.18 -8.33 19.42
N ASP A 238 4.26 -7.54 18.88
CA ASP A 238 3.11 -8.05 18.17
C ASP A 238 3.51 -8.72 16.85
N THR A 239 2.77 -9.77 16.48
CA THR A 239 3.04 -10.55 15.27
C THR A 239 2.11 -10.12 14.14
N PHE A 240 2.71 -9.80 13.00
CA PHE A 240 2.04 -9.68 11.71
C PHE A 240 2.02 -11.04 11.03
N TYR A 241 0.82 -11.60 10.90
CA TYR A 241 0.58 -12.88 10.26
C TYR A 241 0.43 -12.68 8.75
N VAL A 242 1.33 -13.26 7.94
CA VAL A 242 1.21 -13.19 6.48
C VAL A 242 0.25 -14.29 6.05
N ASN A 243 -1.01 -13.92 5.79
CA ASN A 243 -2.08 -14.87 5.47
C ASN A 243 -1.88 -15.53 4.10
N ASN A 244 -1.39 -14.79 3.11
CA ASN A 244 -1.07 -15.34 1.79
C ASN A 244 0.35 -14.97 1.36
N PRO A 245 1.37 -15.78 1.71
CA PRO A 245 2.74 -15.54 1.30
C PRO A 245 3.03 -16.05 -0.12
N ILE A 246 2.03 -16.59 -0.85
CA ILE A 246 2.23 -17.24 -2.14
C ILE A 246 1.31 -16.70 -3.24
N VAL A 247 1.77 -16.84 -4.48
CA VAL A 247 0.94 -16.70 -5.69
C VAL A 247 0.81 -18.07 -6.35
N VAL A 248 -0.40 -18.40 -6.80
CA VAL A 248 -0.68 -19.65 -7.54
C VAL A 248 -0.87 -19.33 -9.02
N LEU A 249 -0.16 -20.05 -9.88
CA LEU A 249 -0.28 -19.96 -11.33
C LEU A 249 -1.17 -21.11 -11.82
N ILE A 250 -2.20 -20.75 -12.58
CA ILE A 250 -3.15 -21.67 -13.20
C ILE A 250 -2.86 -21.82 -14.70
N ASN A 251 -3.09 -23.02 -15.25
CA ASN A 251 -3.01 -23.26 -16.69
C ASN A 251 -4.28 -22.81 -17.42
N GLU A 252 -4.31 -22.93 -18.74
CA GLU A 252 -5.47 -22.58 -19.58
C GLU A 252 -6.73 -23.40 -19.24
N GLN A 253 -6.56 -24.57 -18.64
CA GLN A 253 -7.63 -25.45 -18.17
C GLN A 253 -8.15 -25.06 -16.77
N GLY A 254 -7.58 -24.02 -16.15
CA GLY A 254 -7.96 -23.54 -14.82
C GLY A 254 -7.36 -24.34 -13.66
N GLU A 255 -6.38 -25.21 -13.92
CA GLU A 255 -5.75 -26.05 -12.91
C GLU A 255 -4.51 -25.37 -12.34
N ALA A 256 -4.36 -25.40 -11.02
CA ALA A 256 -3.17 -24.91 -10.35
C ALA A 256 -1.96 -25.81 -10.66
N VAL A 257 -0.94 -25.24 -11.32
CA VAL A 257 0.25 -25.97 -11.78
C VAL A 257 1.51 -25.62 -11.00
N ILE A 258 1.63 -24.37 -10.56
CA ILE A 258 2.80 -23.84 -9.87
C ILE A 258 2.31 -22.93 -8.74
N TYR A 259 3.01 -22.94 -7.61
CA TYR A 259 2.93 -21.83 -6.67
C TYR A 259 4.31 -21.24 -6.43
N CYS A 260 4.36 -19.95 -6.13
CA CYS A 260 5.59 -19.20 -5.89
C CYS A 260 5.50 -18.44 -4.57
N LEU A 261 6.61 -18.33 -3.85
CA LEU A 261 6.74 -17.39 -2.74
C LEU A 261 6.67 -15.96 -3.30
N ALA A 262 5.71 -15.17 -2.82
CA ALA A 262 5.37 -13.86 -3.37
C ALA A 262 6.29 -12.72 -2.87
N ILE A 263 7.60 -12.96 -2.88
CA ILE A 263 8.61 -11.94 -2.55
C ILE A 263 9.60 -11.79 -3.71
N ILE A 264 10.02 -10.55 -3.94
CA ILE A 264 10.97 -10.17 -4.98
C ILE A 264 12.18 -9.55 -4.32
N LYS A 265 13.38 -9.86 -4.82
CA LYS A 265 14.61 -9.24 -4.32
C LYS A 265 14.65 -7.77 -4.71
N SER A 266 15.01 -6.91 -3.76
CA SER A 266 15.22 -5.48 -3.94
C SER A 266 16.63 -5.11 -3.48
N ASP A 267 17.19 -4.08 -4.12
CA ASP A 267 18.49 -3.52 -3.75
C ASP A 267 18.36 -2.09 -3.18
N ASP A 268 17.14 -1.58 -3.03
CA ASP A 268 16.87 -0.21 -2.54
C ASP A 268 16.13 -0.23 -1.20
N VAL A 269 14.84 -0.62 -1.21
CA VAL A 269 13.98 -0.60 -0.02
C VAL A 269 13.24 -1.92 0.19
N ASN A 270 12.93 -2.22 1.45
CA ASN A 270 11.97 -3.26 1.81
C ASN A 270 10.55 -2.69 1.75
N ILE A 271 9.65 -3.36 1.05
CA ILE A 271 8.24 -3.01 0.91
C ILE A 271 7.40 -4.24 1.23
N ILE A 272 6.46 -4.11 2.17
CA ILE A 272 5.37 -5.05 2.37
C ILE A 272 4.22 -4.61 1.45
N GLY A 273 4.05 -5.34 0.34
CA GLY A 273 3.06 -5.03 -0.68
C GLY A 273 1.68 -5.61 -0.36
N ARG A 274 0.70 -5.23 -1.18
CA ARG A 274 -0.72 -5.61 -1.04
C ARG A 274 -0.96 -7.11 -0.87
N GLU A 275 -0.20 -7.97 -1.55
CA GLU A 275 -0.33 -9.43 -1.42
C GLU A 275 -0.26 -9.89 0.05
N PHE A 276 0.64 -9.30 0.83
CA PHE A 276 0.78 -9.65 2.26
C PHE A 276 -0.28 -8.99 3.14
N LEU A 277 -0.98 -7.97 2.64
CA LEU A 277 -2.02 -7.23 3.36
C LEU A 277 -3.42 -7.81 3.13
N TYR A 278 -3.56 -8.74 2.17
CA TYR A 278 -4.84 -9.32 1.84
C TYR A 278 -5.47 -9.99 3.06
N THR A 279 -6.76 -9.79 3.29
CA THR A 279 -7.52 -10.27 4.47
C THR A 279 -7.13 -9.66 5.82
N ILE A 280 -6.30 -8.62 5.84
CA ILE A 280 -5.89 -7.91 7.05
C ILE A 280 -6.61 -6.56 7.14
N ASN A 281 -7.09 -6.23 8.33
CA ASN A 281 -7.50 -4.88 8.69
C ASN A 281 -6.25 -4.10 9.11
N LEU A 282 -5.71 -3.30 8.19
CA LEU A 282 -4.59 -2.42 8.47
C LEU A 282 -5.11 -1.09 9.03
N LEU A 283 -4.81 -0.81 10.28
CA LEU A 283 -5.12 0.48 10.91
C LEU A 283 -3.88 1.35 10.99
N VAL A 284 -4.00 2.57 10.49
CA VAL A 284 -2.95 3.58 10.48
C VAL A 284 -3.39 4.76 11.33
N ARG A 285 -2.57 5.18 12.30
CA ARG A 285 -2.84 6.34 13.15
C ARG A 285 -1.68 7.33 13.13
N THR A 286 -1.97 8.57 12.79
CA THR A 286 -1.01 9.67 12.79
C THR A 286 -1.35 10.59 13.97
N CYS A 287 -0.78 10.30 15.14
CA CYS A 287 -0.94 11.16 16.31
C CYS A 287 -0.01 12.37 16.20
N PHE A 288 -0.54 13.53 15.80
CA PHE A 288 0.08 14.81 16.09
C PHE A 288 -0.57 15.35 17.37
N PHE A 289 0.11 15.20 18.51
CA PHE A 289 -0.18 16.03 19.67
C PHE A 289 0.57 17.35 19.46
N ILE A 290 -0.18 18.41 19.19
CA ILE A 290 0.29 19.78 19.38
C ILE A 290 -0.35 20.20 20.70
N ASP A 291 0.46 20.36 21.75
CA ASP A 291 0.07 21.16 22.92
C ASP A 291 -0.06 22.63 22.51
#